data_AF-A0A8T2Z6E8-F1
#
_entry.id   AF-A0A8T2Z6E8-F1
#
_cell.length_a   1.000
_cell.length_b   1.000
_cell.length_c   1.000
_cell.angle_alpha   90.00
_cell.angle_beta   90.00
_cell.angle_gamma   90.00
#
_symmetry.space_group_name_H-M   'P 1'
#
loop_
_entity.id
_entity.type
_entity.pdbx_description
1 polymer ?
#
loop_
_entity_poly.entity_id
_entity_poly.type
_entity_poly.pdbx_seq_one_letter_code
_entity_poly.pdbx_strand_id
1 'polypeptide(L)'
;MYGSDKAITDDTDRTEFRKTEKKYKLYYDQNSKRKKQPKQVDLSEVLDFKSFLDSYHQNGELPPEIVVVDCRFDRPVFGLESRPGFYFIPGALSVDEQCRWIRESLMSFPQPPNRTNHNAIYGPINDLFIAVKERKVLVEDENMPASSDYASNGCVGNGDTRRWSFCEEDSVLLRGKSCKPVSASVLLRKLRWSTLGLQFDWSKVIAASVFFTFAIPVY
;
A
#
# COMPACT_ATOMS: atom_id res chain seq x y z
N MET A 1 -17.29 24.40 33.59
CA MET A 1 -15.95 23.95 34.01
C MET A 1 -15.83 22.46 33.76
N TYR A 2 -15.21 22.05 32.66
CA TYR A 2 -14.58 20.74 32.49
C TYR A 2 -13.75 20.78 31.20
N GLY A 3 -12.42 20.63 31.34
CA GLY A 3 -11.56 20.09 30.28
C GLY A 3 -10.71 21.05 29.45
N SER A 4 -10.19 22.14 30.01
CA SER A 4 -9.18 22.99 29.32
C SER A 4 -7.72 22.58 29.57
N ASP A 5 -7.47 21.49 30.32
CA ASP A 5 -6.11 21.16 30.81
C ASP A 5 -5.51 19.85 30.25
N LYS A 6 -6.02 19.29 29.14
CA LYS A 6 -5.47 18.04 28.55
C LYS A 6 -4.45 18.23 27.42
N ALA A 7 -4.16 19.46 26.99
CA ALA A 7 -3.24 19.70 25.88
C ALA A 7 -1.76 19.75 26.29
N ILE A 8 -1.45 20.03 27.56
CA ILE A 8 -0.07 20.37 27.98
C ILE A 8 0.71 19.15 28.47
N THR A 9 0.03 18.08 28.90
CA THR A 9 0.68 16.90 29.52
C THR A 9 0.91 15.71 28.58
N ASP A 10 0.30 15.65 27.38
CA ASP A 10 0.39 14.46 26.50
C ASP A 10 1.58 14.49 25.50
N ASP A 11 2.36 15.58 25.47
CA ASP A 11 3.49 15.72 24.54
C ASP A 11 4.86 15.49 25.19
N THR A 12 4.95 15.56 26.51
CA THR A 12 6.20 15.36 27.26
C THR A 12 6.63 13.89 27.34
N ASP A 13 5.68 12.95 27.32
CA ASP A 13 5.94 11.50 27.38
C ASP A 13 6.18 10.85 26.01
N ARG A 14 6.20 11.64 24.93
CA ARG A 14 6.39 11.11 23.57
C ARG A 14 7.86 11.03 23.21
N THR A 15 8.27 9.88 22.68
CA THR A 15 9.52 9.73 21.94
C THR A 15 9.60 10.78 20.83
N GLU A 16 10.80 11.29 20.52
CA GLU A 16 11.02 12.25 19.42
C GLU A 16 10.43 11.75 18.09
N PHE A 17 10.58 10.46 17.77
CA PHE A 17 9.95 9.86 16.60
C PHE A 17 8.44 10.11 16.53
N ARG A 18 7.73 9.90 17.65
CA ARG A 18 6.27 10.07 17.72
C ARG A 18 5.85 11.53 17.60
N LYS A 19 6.67 12.47 18.10
CA LYS A 19 6.44 13.91 17.92
C LYS A 19 6.58 14.29 16.45
N THR A 20 7.66 13.84 15.79
CA THR A 20 7.92 14.08 14.37
C THR A 20 6.84 13.44 13.48
N GLU A 21 6.47 12.18 13.73
CA GLU A 21 5.39 11.49 12.99
C GLU A 21 4.08 12.29 13.11
N LYS A 22 3.75 12.78 14.31
CA LYS A 22 2.58 13.63 14.51
C LYS A 22 2.68 14.95 13.77
N LYS A 23 3.86 15.60 13.74
CA LYS A 23 4.08 16.87 13.02
C LYS A 23 3.70 16.74 11.53
N TYR A 24 4.08 15.64 10.88
CA TYR A 24 3.87 15.44 9.44
C TYR A 24 2.61 14.64 9.08
N LYS A 25 1.83 14.19 10.07
CA LYS A 25 0.59 13.46 9.81
C LYS A 25 -0.46 14.38 9.17
N LEU A 26 -1.12 13.87 8.14
CA LEU A 26 -2.23 14.58 7.50
C LEU A 26 -3.42 14.70 8.45
N TYR A 27 -3.63 15.89 9.00
CA TYR A 27 -4.84 16.27 9.73
C TYR A 27 -5.75 17.10 8.83
N TYR A 28 -7.06 17.08 9.10
CA TYR A 28 -8.03 17.91 8.41
C TYR A 28 -8.58 18.96 9.37
N ASP A 29 -8.81 20.16 8.85
CA ASP A 29 -9.41 21.23 9.64
C ASP A 29 -10.86 20.87 9.97
N GLN A 30 -11.15 20.76 11.27
CA GLN A 30 -12.48 20.40 11.77
C GLN A 30 -13.48 21.56 11.73
N ASN A 31 -13.02 22.78 11.45
CA ASN A 31 -13.79 24.00 11.56
C ASN A 31 -14.48 24.44 10.25
N SER A 32 -14.31 23.73 9.14
CA SER A 32 -14.95 24.11 7.87
C SER A 32 -16.31 23.42 7.68
N LYS A 33 -17.40 24.21 7.68
CA LYS A 33 -18.75 23.76 7.24
C LYS A 33 -18.82 23.41 5.72
N ARG A 34 -17.69 23.42 5.02
CA ARG A 34 -17.49 22.98 3.62
C ARG A 34 -16.30 22.02 3.56
N LYS A 35 -16.19 21.27 2.44
CA LYS A 35 -15.20 20.22 2.13
C LYS A 35 -13.97 20.23 3.05
N LYS A 36 -13.73 19.13 3.76
CA LYS A 36 -12.57 18.93 4.66
C LYS A 36 -11.28 19.30 3.93
N GLN A 37 -10.67 20.41 4.32
CA GLN A 37 -9.36 20.80 3.81
C GLN A 37 -8.28 20.20 4.71
N PRO A 38 -7.19 19.66 4.14
CA PRO A 38 -6.06 19.25 4.93
C PRO A 38 -5.43 20.47 5.62
N LYS A 39 -5.10 20.32 6.89
CA LYS A 39 -4.37 21.31 7.67
C LYS A 39 -3.00 21.50 7.01
N GLN A 40 -2.60 22.76 6.85
CA GLN A 40 -1.27 23.08 6.33
C GLN A 40 -0.19 22.60 7.30
N VAL A 41 0.83 21.93 6.75
CA VAL A 41 2.00 21.43 7.49
C VAL A 41 3.24 22.08 6.89
N ASP A 42 4.14 22.54 7.75
CA ASP A 42 5.45 23.02 7.33
C ASP A 42 6.35 21.85 6.95
N LEU A 43 6.88 21.87 5.73
CA LEU A 43 7.75 20.84 5.15
C LEU A 43 9.20 21.34 4.97
N SER A 44 9.55 22.50 5.51
CA SER A 44 10.89 23.09 5.37
C SER A 44 12.03 22.19 5.87
N GLU A 45 11.77 21.39 6.90
CA GLU A 45 12.70 20.41 7.47
C GLU A 45 12.74 19.07 6.69
N VAL A 46 11.89 18.88 5.68
CA VAL A 46 11.87 17.65 4.87
C VAL A 46 13.00 17.71 3.84
N LEU A 47 13.87 16.70 3.87
CA LEU A 47 14.94 16.56 2.90
C LEU A 47 14.36 16.30 1.49
N ASP A 48 14.65 17.19 0.55
CA ASP A 48 14.27 17.03 -0.85
C ASP A 48 15.49 16.67 -1.71
N PHE A 49 15.67 15.37 -1.92
CA PHE A 49 16.76 14.84 -2.74
C PHE A 49 16.64 15.20 -4.22
N LYS A 50 15.47 15.63 -4.71
CA LYS A 50 15.36 16.14 -6.08
C LYS A 50 16.03 17.51 -6.18
N SER A 51 15.73 18.41 -5.24
CA SER A 51 16.40 19.71 -5.15
C SER A 51 17.92 19.55 -4.98
N PHE A 52 18.38 18.57 -4.18
CA PHE A 52 19.81 18.28 -4.05
C PHE A 52 20.45 17.78 -5.36
N LEU A 53 19.75 16.94 -6.13
CA LEU A 53 20.23 16.52 -7.45
C LEU A 53 20.38 17.72 -8.39
N ASP A 54 19.40 18.62 -8.41
CA ASP A 54 19.42 19.80 -9.26
C ASP A 54 20.57 20.76 -8.87
N SER A 55 20.78 21.01 -7.56
CA SER A 55 21.91 21.81 -7.05
C SER A 55 23.27 21.16 -7.33
N TYR A 56 23.37 19.84 -7.18
CA TYR A 56 24.58 19.09 -7.47
C TYR A 56 24.97 19.19 -8.96
N HIS A 57 24.00 19.08 -9.87
CA HIS A 57 24.24 19.24 -11.30
C HIS A 57 24.60 20.68 -11.70
N GLN A 58 24.06 21.69 -11.01
CA GLN A 58 24.31 23.10 -11.32
C GLN A 58 25.68 23.56 -10.81
N ASN A 59 25.94 23.36 -9.51
CA ASN A 59 27.07 23.98 -8.81
C ASN A 59 27.90 22.98 -7.99
N GLY A 60 27.52 21.70 -7.93
CA GLY A 60 28.18 20.69 -7.09
C GLY A 60 27.96 20.90 -5.58
N GLU A 61 27.08 21.80 -5.18
CA GLU A 61 26.81 22.12 -3.78
C GLU A 61 25.81 21.16 -3.17
N LEU A 62 26.10 20.71 -1.95
CA LEU A 62 25.23 19.86 -1.14
C LEU A 62 25.33 20.29 0.34
N PRO A 63 24.25 20.10 1.12
CA PRO A 63 24.32 20.31 2.56
C PRO A 63 25.37 19.39 3.20
N PRO A 64 26.03 19.81 4.31
CA PRO A 64 27.11 19.02 4.94
C PRO A 64 26.72 17.59 5.32
N GLU A 65 25.44 17.36 5.64
CA GLU A 65 24.94 16.04 6.06
C GLU A 65 24.74 15.06 4.90
N ILE A 66 24.70 15.55 3.66
CA ILE A 66 24.45 14.76 2.45
C ILE A 66 25.79 14.42 1.80
N VAL A 67 26.00 13.13 1.54
CA VAL A 67 27.20 12.64 0.85
C VAL A 67 26.82 12.04 -0.50
N VAL A 68 27.65 12.26 -1.52
CA VAL A 68 27.55 11.53 -2.78
C VAL A 68 28.33 10.24 -2.64
N VAL A 69 27.66 9.12 -2.93
CA VAL A 69 28.23 7.79 -2.82
C VAL A 69 28.75 7.39 -4.19
N ASP A 70 30.07 7.30 -4.32
CA ASP A 70 30.70 6.75 -5.52
C ASP A 70 30.40 5.25 -5.60
N CYS A 71 29.52 4.91 -6.52
CA CYS A 71 29.19 3.55 -6.88
C CYS A 71 29.11 3.50 -8.40
N ARG A 72 29.35 2.33 -9.01
CA ARG A 72 29.36 2.13 -10.48
C ARG A 72 27.95 2.22 -11.10
N PHE A 73 27.13 3.12 -10.57
CA PHE A 73 25.80 3.44 -11.05
C PHE A 73 25.90 4.64 -11.98
N ASP A 74 25.04 4.68 -13.00
CA ASP A 74 25.01 5.73 -14.01
C ASP A 74 24.43 7.05 -13.50
N ARG A 75 23.99 7.10 -12.23
CA ARG A 75 23.28 8.22 -11.62
C ARG A 75 23.83 8.53 -10.23
N PRO A 76 23.74 9.81 -9.78
CA PRO A 76 24.12 10.16 -8.42
C PRO A 76 23.31 9.40 -7.37
N VAL A 77 24.03 8.84 -6.39
CA VAL A 77 23.45 8.18 -5.22
C VAL A 77 23.81 9.02 -3.99
N PHE A 78 22.79 9.43 -3.23
CA PHE A 78 22.98 10.24 -2.04
C PHE A 78 22.87 9.38 -0.78
N GLY A 79 23.74 9.64 0.19
CA GLY A 79 23.70 9.06 1.53
C GLY A 79 23.59 10.14 2.59
N LEU A 80 23.40 9.70 3.84
CA LEU A 80 23.45 10.56 5.02
C LEU A 80 24.67 10.19 5.85
N GLU A 81 25.54 11.15 6.15
CA GLU A 81 26.76 10.88 6.93
C GLU A 81 26.44 10.27 8.30
N SER A 82 25.42 10.80 8.98
CA SER A 82 24.97 10.32 10.29
C SER A 82 24.26 8.97 10.27
N ARG A 83 23.94 8.41 9.08
CA ARG A 83 23.18 7.15 8.93
C ARG A 83 23.82 6.23 7.88
N PRO A 84 24.94 5.58 8.19
CA PRO A 84 25.55 4.60 7.32
C PRO A 84 24.57 3.50 6.90
N GLY A 85 24.58 3.13 5.62
CA GLY A 85 23.66 2.14 5.05
C GLY A 85 22.35 2.73 4.50
N PHE A 86 22.09 4.03 4.70
CA PHE A 86 21.01 4.73 4.02
C PHE A 86 21.49 5.28 2.67
N TYR A 87 20.76 4.94 1.61
CA TYR A 87 21.02 5.40 0.25
C TYR A 87 19.72 5.85 -0.43
N PHE A 88 19.79 6.92 -1.21
CA PHE A 88 18.66 7.46 -1.96
C PHE A 88 19.09 7.79 -3.39
N ILE A 89 18.29 7.35 -4.37
CA ILE A 89 18.55 7.55 -5.81
C ILE A 89 17.39 8.33 -6.43
N PRO A 90 17.52 9.66 -6.60
CA PRO A 90 16.44 10.47 -7.15
C PRO A 90 16.21 10.11 -8.61
N GLY A 91 14.94 9.93 -8.99
CA GLY A 91 14.57 9.64 -10.37
C GLY A 91 15.21 8.35 -10.91
N ALA A 92 15.39 7.32 -10.07
CA ALA A 92 15.98 6.05 -10.48
C ALA A 92 15.27 5.38 -11.67
N LEU A 93 13.98 5.66 -11.85
CA LEU A 93 13.14 5.13 -12.92
C LEU A 93 12.72 6.24 -13.88
N SER A 94 12.82 5.97 -15.18
CA SER A 94 12.21 6.81 -16.22
C SER A 94 10.68 6.84 -16.11
N VAL A 95 10.03 7.81 -16.77
CA VAL A 95 8.56 7.92 -16.79
C VAL A 95 7.92 6.64 -17.37
N ASP A 96 8.51 6.05 -18.39
CA ASP A 96 8.01 4.82 -19.00
C ASP A 96 8.12 3.62 -18.06
N GLU A 97 9.23 3.50 -17.34
CA GLU A 97 9.41 2.48 -16.30
C GLU A 97 8.45 2.67 -15.14
N GLN A 98 8.24 3.92 -14.68
CA GLN A 98 7.24 4.22 -13.65
C GLN A 98 5.83 3.79 -14.10
N CYS A 99 5.42 4.18 -15.31
CA CYS A 99 4.14 3.79 -15.90
C CYS A 99 3.99 2.26 -16.00
N ARG A 100 5.06 1.56 -16.41
CA ARG A 100 5.10 0.11 -16.48
C ARG A 100 4.89 -0.51 -15.10
N TRP A 101 5.66 -0.10 -14.09
CA TRP A 101 5.57 -0.68 -12.76
C TRP A 101 4.27 -0.35 -12.04
N ILE A 102 3.70 0.84 -12.26
CA ILE A 102 2.35 1.18 -11.78
C ILE A 102 1.32 0.21 -12.37
N ARG A 103 1.38 -0.05 -13.69
CA ARG A 103 0.48 -0.99 -14.36
C ARG A 103 0.64 -2.40 -13.79
N GLU A 104 1.87 -2.90 -13.68
CA GLU A 104 2.15 -4.23 -13.12
C GLU A 104 1.65 -4.36 -11.67
N SER A 105 1.81 -3.31 -10.86
CA SER A 105 1.36 -3.28 -9.45
C SER A 105 -0.15 -3.41 -9.27
N LEU A 106 -0.93 -3.03 -10.30
CA LEU A 106 -2.40 -3.08 -10.27
C LEU A 106 -2.97 -4.29 -11.02
N MET A 107 -2.26 -4.78 -12.04
CA MET A 107 -2.79 -5.79 -12.96
C MET A 107 -2.20 -7.18 -12.74
N SER A 108 -0.91 -7.28 -12.42
CA SER A 108 -0.14 -8.52 -12.44
C SER A 108 0.23 -8.97 -11.03
N PHE A 109 0.82 -8.07 -10.23
CA PHE A 109 1.26 -8.37 -8.87
C PHE A 109 0.13 -8.82 -7.93
N PRO A 110 -1.11 -8.31 -8.02
CA PRO A 110 -2.21 -8.78 -7.16
C PRO A 110 -2.83 -10.11 -7.62
N GLN A 111 -2.43 -10.64 -8.78
CA GLN A 111 -3.00 -11.89 -9.29
C GLN A 111 -2.47 -13.08 -8.48
N PRO A 112 -3.29 -14.13 -8.29
CA PRO A 112 -2.81 -15.41 -7.79
C PRO A 112 -1.62 -15.91 -8.64
N PRO A 113 -0.60 -16.56 -8.05
CA PRO A 113 -0.55 -17.09 -6.68
C PRO A 113 -0.16 -16.08 -5.59
N ASN A 114 0.06 -14.80 -5.92
CA ASN A 114 0.41 -13.79 -4.92
C ASN A 114 -0.77 -13.55 -3.97
N ARG A 115 -0.46 -13.36 -2.68
CA ARG A 115 -1.47 -13.01 -1.67
C ARG A 115 -1.64 -11.51 -1.59
N THR A 116 -2.86 -11.09 -1.36
CA THR A 116 -3.28 -9.72 -1.10
C THR A 116 -4.05 -9.64 0.22
N ASN A 117 -4.33 -8.43 0.69
CA ASN A 117 -5.18 -8.23 1.88
C ASN A 117 -6.61 -8.75 1.72
N HIS A 118 -7.08 -9.01 0.49
CA HIS A 118 -8.42 -9.53 0.24
C HIS A 118 -8.54 -11.04 0.44
N ASN A 119 -7.41 -11.77 0.34
CA ASN A 119 -7.40 -13.23 0.40
C ASN A 119 -7.93 -13.78 1.73
N ALA A 120 -7.79 -13.03 2.83
CA ALA A 120 -8.28 -13.44 4.14
C ALA A 120 -9.81 -13.61 4.20
N ILE A 121 -10.56 -12.89 3.36
CA ILE A 121 -12.02 -12.89 3.35
C ILE A 121 -12.56 -13.61 2.12
N TYR A 122 -12.03 -13.26 0.94
CA TYR A 122 -12.59 -13.68 -0.35
C TYR A 122 -11.80 -14.82 -1.01
N GLY A 123 -10.65 -15.20 -0.46
CA GLY A 123 -9.72 -16.09 -1.13
C GLY A 123 -9.04 -15.43 -2.35
N PRO A 124 -8.47 -16.24 -3.26
CA PRO A 124 -7.82 -15.74 -4.48
C PRO A 124 -8.79 -14.96 -5.36
N ILE A 125 -8.46 -13.71 -5.69
CA ILE A 125 -9.24 -12.87 -6.61
C ILE A 125 -8.45 -12.72 -7.90
N ASN A 126 -9.04 -13.16 -9.01
CA ASN A 126 -8.46 -13.01 -10.34
C ASN A 126 -9.00 -11.76 -11.03
N ASP A 127 -8.18 -11.13 -11.87
CA ASP A 127 -8.60 -10.11 -12.83
C ASP A 127 -9.34 -8.91 -12.23
N LEU A 128 -9.04 -8.56 -10.97
CA LEU A 128 -9.71 -7.47 -10.24
C LEU A 128 -9.73 -6.16 -11.04
N PHE A 129 -8.62 -5.79 -11.69
CA PHE A 129 -8.56 -4.56 -12.49
C PHE A 129 -9.44 -4.61 -13.74
N ILE A 130 -9.57 -5.78 -14.38
CA ILE A 130 -10.47 -5.98 -15.53
C ILE A 130 -11.91 -5.90 -15.04
N ALA A 131 -12.24 -6.57 -13.93
CA ALA A 131 -13.56 -6.50 -13.31
C ALA A 131 -13.97 -5.06 -12.96
N VAL A 132 -13.03 -4.19 -12.56
CA VAL A 132 -13.28 -2.75 -12.35
C VAL A 132 -13.65 -2.05 -13.66
N LYS A 133 -12.91 -2.30 -14.74
CA LYS A 133 -13.20 -1.71 -16.06
C LYS A 133 -14.57 -2.13 -16.58
N GLU A 134 -14.94 -3.37 -16.33
CA GLU A 134 -16.21 -3.98 -16.73
C GLU A 134 -17.34 -3.70 -15.73
N ARG A 135 -17.07 -2.92 -14.66
CA ARG A 135 -18.04 -2.56 -13.62
C ARG A 135 -18.71 -3.76 -12.95
N LYS A 136 -17.98 -4.87 -12.82
CA LYS A 136 -18.47 -6.10 -12.21
C LYS A 136 -18.53 -6.00 -10.69
N VAL A 137 -19.31 -6.90 -10.10
CA VAL A 137 -19.46 -7.08 -8.66
C VAL A 137 -19.03 -8.49 -8.27
N LEU A 138 -18.34 -8.61 -7.14
CA LEU A 138 -17.95 -9.88 -6.56
C LEU A 138 -19.13 -10.43 -5.75
N VAL A 139 -19.52 -11.67 -6.04
CA VAL A 139 -20.62 -12.39 -5.39
C VAL A 139 -20.15 -13.75 -4.90
N GLU A 140 -20.82 -14.25 -3.87
CA GLU A 140 -20.58 -15.57 -3.33
C GLU A 140 -21.39 -16.60 -4.14
N ASP A 141 -20.74 -17.66 -4.60
CA ASP A 141 -21.41 -18.75 -5.32
C ASP A 141 -22.02 -19.76 -4.32
N GLU A 142 -23.33 -19.70 -4.15
CA GLU A 142 -24.09 -20.55 -3.21
C GLU A 142 -24.22 -22.03 -3.65
N ASN A 143 -23.84 -22.36 -4.88
CA ASN A 143 -23.94 -23.73 -5.40
C ASN A 143 -22.87 -24.69 -4.84
N MET A 144 -22.02 -24.22 -3.92
CA MET A 144 -21.03 -25.05 -3.23
C MET A 144 -21.43 -25.22 -1.76
N PRO A 145 -21.69 -26.44 -1.28
CA PRO A 145 -21.99 -26.66 0.14
C PRO A 145 -20.78 -26.22 0.98
N ALA A 146 -21.05 -25.53 2.09
CA ALA A 146 -20.04 -25.21 3.09
C ALA A 146 -19.30 -26.49 3.49
N SER A 147 -18.01 -26.58 3.18
CA SER A 147 -17.19 -27.75 3.46
C SER A 147 -17.28 -28.07 4.95
N SER A 148 -17.88 -29.22 5.27
CA SER A 148 -17.91 -29.81 6.60
C SER A 148 -16.49 -29.94 7.13
N ASP A 149 -16.29 -29.51 8.37
CA ASP A 149 -15.08 -29.71 9.15
C ASP A 149 -14.71 -31.20 9.20
N TYR A 150 -13.73 -31.62 8.41
CA TYR A 150 -12.94 -32.81 8.69
C TYR A 150 -11.48 -32.52 8.39
N ALA A 151 -10.70 -32.42 9.47
CA ALA A 151 -9.26 -32.51 9.41
C ALA A 151 -8.85 -33.87 8.80
N SER A 152 -8.15 -33.86 7.67
CA SER A 152 -7.26 -34.96 7.32
C SER A 152 -6.21 -34.56 6.28
N ASN A 153 -4.96 -34.70 6.71
CA ASN A 153 -3.70 -34.87 5.99
C ASN A 153 -3.72 -35.09 4.47
N GLY A 154 -2.85 -34.33 3.81
CA GLY A 154 -1.94 -34.84 2.78
C GLY A 154 -2.49 -34.98 1.36
N CYS A 155 -1.61 -34.65 0.40
CA CYS A 155 -1.65 -34.86 -1.06
C CYS A 155 -2.75 -34.17 -1.91
N VAL A 156 -2.29 -33.11 -2.61
CA VAL A 156 -2.54 -32.75 -4.02
C VAL A 156 -3.94 -33.08 -4.57
N GLY A 157 -4.85 -32.11 -4.44
CA GLY A 157 -6.11 -32.06 -5.17
C GLY A 157 -6.30 -30.67 -5.78
N ASN A 158 -6.21 -30.59 -7.11
CA ASN A 158 -6.47 -29.39 -7.91
C ASN A 158 -7.98 -29.10 -7.89
N GLY A 159 -8.43 -28.29 -6.93
CA GLY A 159 -9.83 -27.95 -6.72
C GLY A 159 -9.96 -26.54 -6.15
N ASP A 160 -9.61 -25.53 -6.96
CA ASP A 160 -9.84 -24.12 -6.67
C ASP A 160 -11.36 -23.90 -6.59
N THR A 161 -11.92 -24.20 -5.42
CA THR A 161 -13.35 -24.02 -5.15
C THR A 161 -13.56 -22.53 -4.94
N ARG A 162 -13.69 -21.80 -6.06
CA ARG A 162 -13.90 -20.35 -6.08
C ARG A 162 -15.27 -20.04 -5.50
N ARG A 163 -15.31 -19.92 -4.17
CA ARG A 163 -16.48 -19.46 -3.41
C ARG A 163 -16.93 -18.06 -3.86
N TRP A 164 -16.03 -17.27 -4.42
CA TRP A 164 -16.31 -15.91 -4.89
C TRP A 164 -15.99 -15.75 -6.36
N SER A 165 -16.89 -15.12 -7.11
CA SER A 165 -16.71 -14.87 -8.55
C SER A 165 -17.27 -13.49 -8.94
N PHE A 166 -16.73 -12.92 -10.02
CA PHE A 166 -17.23 -11.64 -10.56
C PHE A 166 -18.38 -11.89 -11.52
N CYS A 167 -19.47 -11.14 -11.35
CA CYS A 167 -20.64 -11.16 -12.21
C CYS A 167 -21.04 -9.73 -12.62
N GLU A 168 -21.85 -9.61 -13.67
CA GLU A 168 -22.51 -8.35 -14.02
C GLU A 168 -23.55 -7.97 -12.95
N GLU A 169 -23.70 -6.67 -12.71
CA GLU A 169 -24.60 -6.14 -11.68
C GLU A 169 -26.06 -6.56 -11.91
N ASP A 170 -26.52 -6.54 -13.17
CA ASP A 170 -27.87 -6.94 -13.57
C ASP A 170 -28.15 -8.43 -13.30
N SER A 171 -27.11 -9.27 -13.41
CA SER A 171 -27.20 -10.71 -13.12
C SER A 171 -27.37 -11.02 -11.63
N VAL A 172 -27.03 -10.08 -10.73
CA VAL A 172 -27.19 -10.23 -9.29
C VAL A 172 -28.65 -10.01 -8.85
N LEU A 173 -29.35 -9.07 -9.50
CA LEU A 173 -30.77 -8.82 -9.24
C LEU A 173 -31.65 -10.05 -9.52
N LEU A 174 -31.21 -10.89 -10.47
CA LEU A 174 -31.88 -12.12 -10.86
C LEU A 174 -31.64 -13.29 -9.88
N ARG A 175 -30.60 -13.22 -9.04
CA ARG A 175 -30.10 -14.37 -8.26
C ARG A 175 -30.67 -14.49 -6.84
N GLY A 176 -31.58 -13.60 -6.44
CA GLY A 176 -32.20 -13.67 -5.10
C GLY A 176 -31.27 -13.20 -3.97
N LYS A 177 -31.81 -13.12 -2.74
CA LYS A 177 -31.23 -12.42 -1.57
C LYS A 177 -30.06 -13.16 -0.91
N SER A 178 -29.01 -13.49 -1.64
CA SER A 178 -27.83 -14.12 -1.04
C SER A 178 -26.56 -13.29 -1.21
N CYS A 179 -26.05 -12.87 -0.05
CA CYS A 179 -24.86 -12.06 0.19
C CYS A 179 -24.81 -10.67 -0.47
N LYS A 180 -24.29 -9.69 0.27
CA LYS A 180 -24.18 -8.32 -0.25
C LYS A 180 -23.07 -8.29 -1.32
N PRO A 181 -23.40 -8.01 -2.60
CA PRO A 181 -22.38 -7.92 -3.64
C PRO A 181 -21.38 -6.82 -3.30
N VAL A 182 -20.10 -7.05 -3.63
CA VAL A 182 -19.03 -6.06 -3.43
C VAL A 182 -18.52 -5.59 -4.78
N SER A 183 -18.67 -4.29 -5.07
CA SER A 183 -18.16 -3.73 -6.32
C SER A 183 -16.64 -3.92 -6.45
N ALA A 184 -16.18 -4.33 -7.64
CA ALA A 184 -14.76 -4.46 -7.95
C ALA A 184 -14.01 -3.14 -7.70
N SER A 185 -14.65 -1.99 -7.96
CA SER A 185 -14.05 -0.66 -7.72
C SER A 185 -13.74 -0.41 -6.24
N VAL A 186 -14.59 -0.93 -5.34
CA VAL A 186 -14.39 -0.85 -3.89
C VAL A 186 -13.24 -1.76 -3.47
N LEU A 187 -13.16 -2.97 -4.03
CA LEU A 187 -12.06 -3.90 -3.77
C LEU A 187 -10.72 -3.33 -4.24
N LEU A 188 -10.63 -2.77 -5.44
CA LEU A 188 -9.40 -2.14 -5.92
C LEU A 188 -8.99 -0.95 -5.03
N ARG A 189 -9.94 -0.08 -4.65
CA ARG A 189 -9.66 1.04 -3.72
C ARG A 189 -9.26 0.56 -2.33
N LYS A 190 -9.63 -0.66 -1.93
CA LYS A 190 -9.28 -1.28 -0.65
C LYS A 190 -8.07 -2.23 -0.77
N LEU A 191 -7.45 -2.37 -1.94
CA LEU A 191 -6.20 -3.10 -2.08
C LEU A 191 -5.09 -2.30 -1.38
N ARG A 192 -4.33 -2.95 -0.51
CA ARG A 192 -3.29 -2.31 0.34
C ARG A 192 -1.92 -2.92 0.16
N TRP A 193 -1.86 -4.23 -0.06
CA TRP A 193 -0.61 -4.95 -0.27
C TRP A 193 -0.80 -6.15 -1.18
N SER A 194 0.27 -6.53 -1.87
CA SER A 194 0.45 -7.84 -2.50
C SER A 194 1.85 -8.37 -2.17
N THR A 195 1.95 -9.64 -1.81
CA THR A 195 3.23 -10.30 -1.50
C THR A 195 3.76 -11.04 -2.72
N LEU A 196 4.99 -10.73 -3.11
CA LEU A 196 5.67 -11.34 -4.26
C LEU A 196 6.73 -12.34 -3.80
N GLY A 197 6.85 -13.47 -4.50
CA GLY A 197 7.84 -14.50 -4.17
C GLY A 197 7.47 -15.26 -2.89
N LEU A 198 8.36 -15.26 -1.90
CA LEU A 198 8.10 -15.89 -0.60
C LEU A 198 6.96 -15.16 0.12
N GLN A 199 5.89 -15.89 0.38
CA GLN A 199 4.66 -15.31 0.92
C GLN A 199 4.81 -15.04 2.41
N PHE A 200 4.65 -13.77 2.80
CA PHE A 200 4.69 -13.36 4.19
C PHE A 200 3.40 -13.72 4.93
N ASP A 201 3.53 -14.31 6.12
CA ASP A 201 2.42 -14.60 7.01
C ASP A 201 2.36 -13.55 8.13
N TRP A 202 1.46 -12.58 8.00
CA TRP A 202 1.30 -11.48 8.96
C TRP A 202 0.90 -11.94 10.37
N SER A 203 0.38 -13.17 10.53
CA SER A 203 0.05 -13.74 11.83
C SER A 203 1.26 -14.37 12.54
N LYS A 204 2.32 -14.66 11.78
CA LYS A 204 3.56 -15.24 12.28
C LYS A 204 4.66 -14.21 12.09
N VAL A 205 4.96 -13.46 13.15
CA VAL A 205 6.10 -12.55 13.15
C VAL A 205 7.39 -13.38 13.21
N ILE A 206 7.76 -14.00 12.10
CA ILE A 206 9.07 -14.62 11.93
C ILE A 206 9.93 -13.58 11.24
N ALA A 207 10.85 -13.01 12.03
CA ALA A 207 11.84 -12.07 11.55
C ALA A 207 12.76 -12.73 10.51
N ALA A 208 13.22 -11.91 9.57
CA ALA A 208 14.30 -12.14 8.62
C ALA A 208 13.97 -12.96 7.35
N SER A 209 13.50 -12.24 6.32
CA SER A 209 14.10 -12.27 4.98
C SER A 209 13.70 -10.97 4.26
N VAL A 210 14.59 -10.38 3.49
CA VAL A 210 14.41 -9.08 2.82
C VAL A 210 13.08 -9.05 2.05
N PHE A 211 12.13 -8.22 2.49
CA PHE A 211 10.81 -8.10 1.88
C PHE A 211 10.76 -6.92 0.92
N PHE A 212 10.39 -7.17 -0.34
CA PHE A 212 9.98 -6.10 -1.25
C PHE A 212 8.47 -5.91 -1.11
N THR A 213 8.06 -4.92 -0.31
CA THR A 213 6.66 -4.48 -0.24
C THR A 213 6.46 -3.32 -1.22
N PHE A 214 5.71 -3.55 -2.30
CA PHE A 214 5.23 -2.46 -3.14
C PHE A 214 3.95 -1.89 -2.51
N ALA A 215 4.04 -0.68 -1.95
CA ALA A 215 2.88 0.09 -1.57
C ALA A 215 2.26 0.71 -2.84
N ILE A 216 0.99 0.43 -3.10
CA ILE A 216 0.24 1.10 -4.18
C ILE A 216 -0.05 2.53 -3.70
N PRO A 217 0.43 3.58 -4.41
CA PRO A 217 0.11 4.95 -4.05
C PRO A 217 -1.39 5.18 -4.27
N VAL A 218 -2.08 5.62 -3.22
CA VAL A 218 -3.45 6.14 -3.29
C VAL A 218 -3.34 7.66 -3.42
N TYR A 219 -3.60 8.19 -4.61
CA TYR A 219 -3.77 9.62 -4.84
C TYR A 219 -5.21 10.05 -4.56
#